data_AF-Q9RLV2-F1
#
_entry.id   AF-Q9RLV2-F1
#
_cell.length_a   1.000
_cell.length_b   1.000
_cell.length_c   1.000
_cell.angle_alpha   90.00
_cell.angle_beta   90.00
_cell.angle_gamma   90.00
#
_symmetry.space_group_name_H-M   'P 1'
#
loop_
_entity.id
_entity.type
_entity.pdbx_description
1 polymer ?
#
loop_
_entity_poly.entity_id
_entity_poly.type
_entity_poly.pdbx_seq_one_letter_code
_entity_poly.pdbx_strand_id
1 'polypeptide(L)'
;MKFNKKRVAIATFIALIFVSFFTISSIQDNQTNAAELSSTRSIDVETGATTLNRSDFNDNFTLSGTVGMRYQVGGAFNPTGPALTDEQTKARYDAETGIITLTPNRNDWSGNFTLNNRISTEQPFKLKGAIYLGDRTDADWRDTDVGENGGTPSGGADGIGFAFHPEEVGSVGFTGANMGIGGLKGAIGYKFDTYWNTPQQSNDDDNHRLGWEIDPENKGAHLGNPFGSFIETTTTPTAANSPLLNSGRTVTFSTEAGFAVGDWSQIAWLDTSKILQNSGVNRRIEIGDDNTGNPVQGSNRRETPDYGYDANELLSPSEKDNTTGFQNVIYDYQPDGAGKGILKIYLLHGVTTNPIGPNALTDSGINYDLIGQKQIESSDSLALAVSASTGAFRNLQQFRFDSFEYSAVKRLTIDKTWDDNNNANGIRPDTVEVQVWANLKATSNKEEARLPYKTPIKITSTDNWHYVYDNLPKYNNEGREIFYDVTELPVAGYESTYQRMNDDEVSDIHIEISN
;
A
#
# COMPACT_ATOMS: atom_id res chain seq x y z
N MET A 1 -68.80 50.65 -8.63
CA MET A 1 -68.86 52.10 -8.90
C MET A 1 -68.18 52.37 -10.25
N LYS A 2 -68.75 53.15 -11.17
CA LYS A 2 -68.17 53.43 -12.50
C LYS A 2 -67.52 54.81 -12.56
N PHE A 3 -66.22 54.90 -12.86
CA PHE A 3 -65.51 56.05 -13.47
C PHE A 3 -64.20 55.49 -14.05
N ASN A 4 -63.82 55.50 -15.34
CA ASN A 4 -64.19 56.16 -16.61
C ASN A 4 -63.24 57.32 -17.05
N LYS A 5 -62.60 57.12 -18.22
CA LYS A 5 -61.92 58.07 -19.16
C LYS A 5 -60.42 58.45 -19.00
N LYS A 6 -59.62 57.79 -19.86
CA LYS A 6 -58.84 58.33 -21.01
C LYS A 6 -57.94 59.58 -20.87
N ARG A 7 -56.65 59.43 -21.25
CA ARG A 7 -55.91 60.07 -22.38
C ARG A 7 -54.49 59.43 -22.46
N VAL A 8 -53.97 58.90 -23.58
CA VAL A 8 -53.52 59.52 -24.87
C VAL A 8 -52.21 60.34 -24.65
N ALA A 9 -51.06 60.13 -25.34
CA ALA A 9 -50.72 59.28 -26.49
C ALA A 9 -49.17 59.17 -26.75
N ILE A 10 -48.75 58.17 -27.58
CA ILE A 10 -47.62 58.15 -28.57
C ILE A 10 -46.20 58.44 -28.01
N ALA A 11 -45.15 57.61 -28.16
CA ALA A 11 -44.64 56.81 -29.29
C ALA A 11 -43.69 55.67 -28.76
N THR A 12 -42.99 54.77 -29.50
CA THR A 12 -42.86 54.39 -30.94
C THR A 12 -42.19 52.99 -31.03
N PHE A 13 -42.73 52.08 -31.88
CA PHE A 13 -42.07 51.23 -32.91
C PHE A 13 -40.67 50.57 -32.65
N ILE A 14 -40.35 49.28 -32.90
CA ILE A 14 -40.75 48.22 -33.88
C ILE A 14 -40.56 46.81 -33.25
N ALA A 15 -41.59 45.95 -33.19
CA ALA A 15 -41.88 44.71 -33.98
C ALA A 15 -41.08 43.43 -33.60
N LEU A 16 -41.69 42.37 -33.04
CA LEU A 16 -42.69 41.36 -33.53
C LEU A 16 -42.02 40.13 -34.21
N ILE A 17 -42.05 38.92 -33.62
CA ILE A 17 -43.14 37.90 -33.44
C ILE A 17 -43.29 36.94 -34.63
N PHE A 18 -43.39 35.64 -34.32
CA PHE A 18 -44.14 34.50 -34.92
C PHE A 18 -43.24 33.24 -34.89
N VAL A 19 -43.48 32.15 -34.14
CA VAL A 19 -44.69 31.36 -33.78
C VAL A 19 -45.16 30.40 -34.90
N SER A 20 -44.95 29.11 -34.60
CA SER A 20 -45.76 27.90 -34.92
C SER A 20 -45.53 27.08 -36.21
N PHE A 21 -45.41 25.76 -36.01
CA PHE A 21 -46.36 24.68 -36.39
C PHE A 21 -45.75 23.40 -37.01
N PHE A 22 -46.31 22.27 -36.54
CA PHE A 22 -46.38 20.92 -37.11
C PHE A 22 -45.25 19.89 -36.94
N THR A 23 -45.73 18.64 -36.86
CA THR A 23 -45.07 17.40 -36.44
C THR A 23 -45.11 16.34 -37.54
N ILE A 24 -44.24 15.32 -37.42
CA ILE A 24 -44.23 14.03 -38.16
C ILE A 24 -43.65 14.08 -39.58
N SER A 25 -42.46 13.51 -39.74
CA SER A 25 -42.19 12.41 -40.68
C SER A 25 -40.94 11.64 -40.24
N SER A 26 -40.86 10.36 -40.59
CA SER A 26 -39.89 9.39 -40.07
C SER A 26 -38.98 8.82 -41.16
N ILE A 27 -37.85 8.22 -40.72
CA ILE A 27 -36.98 7.27 -41.46
C ILE A 27 -35.91 7.88 -42.38
N GLN A 28 -34.68 7.35 -42.23
CA GLN A 28 -33.43 7.53 -43.03
C GLN A 28 -32.83 8.95 -43.03
N ASP A 29 -31.61 9.17 -42.55
CA ASP A 29 -30.42 8.35 -42.82
C ASP A 29 -29.60 7.90 -41.58
N ASN A 30 -29.07 6.69 -41.69
CA ASN A 30 -27.88 6.22 -40.95
C ASN A 30 -26.63 6.78 -41.66
N GLN A 31 -25.48 6.88 -40.98
CA GLN A 31 -24.18 7.38 -41.49
C GLN A 31 -23.94 8.91 -41.41
N THR A 32 -23.88 9.45 -40.18
CA THR A 32 -23.17 10.69 -39.76
C THR A 32 -23.43 10.81 -38.25
N ASN A 33 -22.47 10.75 -37.31
CA ASN A 33 -21.19 11.46 -37.25
C ASN A 33 -20.08 10.65 -36.54
N ALA A 34 -19.36 9.80 -37.28
CA ALA A 34 -18.01 9.39 -36.85
C ALA A 34 -16.98 10.53 -37.04
N ALA A 35 -17.36 11.62 -37.71
CA ALA A 35 -16.48 12.74 -38.08
C ALA A 35 -16.59 13.99 -37.17
N GLU A 36 -17.55 14.07 -36.25
CA GLU A 36 -17.59 15.17 -35.25
C GLU A 36 -16.75 14.88 -33.99
N LEU A 37 -16.25 13.65 -33.84
CA LEU A 37 -15.36 13.26 -32.75
C LEU A 37 -13.93 13.80 -32.86
N SER A 38 -13.56 14.49 -33.95
CA SER A 38 -12.16 14.94 -34.18
C SER A 38 -11.82 16.34 -33.64
N SER A 39 -12.62 16.90 -32.72
CA SER A 39 -12.35 18.21 -32.10
C SER A 39 -12.66 18.32 -30.60
N THR A 40 -13.08 17.23 -29.96
CA THR A 40 -13.13 17.18 -28.49
C THR A 40 -11.73 17.41 -27.94
N ARG A 41 -11.56 18.48 -27.15
CA ARG A 41 -10.43 18.63 -26.23
C ARG A 41 -10.32 17.33 -25.42
N SER A 42 -9.30 16.52 -25.68
CA SER A 42 -8.78 15.65 -24.64
C SER A 42 -8.48 16.55 -23.45
N ILE A 43 -9.07 16.26 -22.30
CA ILE A 43 -8.61 16.95 -21.09
C ILE A 43 -7.25 16.34 -20.75
N ASP A 44 -6.23 17.18 -20.72
CA ASP A 44 -4.99 16.88 -20.03
C ASP A 44 -5.33 16.80 -18.54
N VAL A 45 -5.72 15.59 -18.11
CA VAL A 45 -5.97 15.28 -16.71
C VAL A 45 -4.61 15.04 -16.08
N GLU A 46 -4.06 16.07 -15.42
CA GLU A 46 -2.85 15.87 -14.63
C GLU A 46 -3.21 15.17 -13.32
N THR A 47 -2.31 14.28 -12.90
CA THR A 47 -2.38 13.52 -11.65
C THR A 47 -2.11 14.43 -10.46
N GLY A 48 -3.11 15.22 -10.07
CA GLY A 48 -3.03 16.15 -8.94
C GLY A 48 -2.56 15.47 -7.65
N ALA A 49 -1.47 15.97 -7.06
CA ALA A 49 -0.93 15.43 -5.82
C ALA A 49 -1.94 15.57 -4.67
N THR A 50 -2.17 14.47 -3.97
CA THR A 50 -2.99 14.38 -2.76
C THR A 50 -2.06 14.38 -1.54
N THR A 51 -2.40 15.16 -0.51
CA THR A 51 -1.70 15.14 0.78
C THR A 51 -2.62 14.53 1.82
N LEU A 52 -2.31 13.31 2.25
CA LEU A 52 -2.95 12.68 3.40
C LEU A 52 -2.23 13.09 4.69
N ASN A 53 -3.00 13.33 5.74
CA ASN A 53 -2.57 13.62 7.09
C ASN A 53 -3.22 12.63 8.06
N ARG A 54 -2.88 12.68 9.34
CA ARG A 54 -3.44 11.79 10.39
C ARG A 54 -4.97 11.66 10.35
N SER A 55 -5.69 12.77 10.18
CA SER A 55 -7.16 12.78 10.07
C SER A 55 -7.71 11.86 8.99
N ASP A 56 -6.94 11.64 7.93
CA ASP A 56 -7.38 11.05 6.67
C ASP A 56 -7.05 9.54 6.63
N PHE A 57 -6.39 9.01 7.67
CA PHE A 57 -5.84 7.64 7.67
C PHE A 57 -6.93 6.57 7.54
N ASN A 58 -8.00 6.64 8.34
CA ASN A 58 -9.07 5.63 8.35
C ASN A 58 -9.84 5.54 7.02
N ASP A 59 -9.87 6.61 6.24
CA ASP A 59 -10.56 6.66 4.94
C ASP A 59 -9.64 6.16 3.79
N ASN A 60 -8.32 6.16 4.00
CA ASN A 60 -7.33 5.92 2.93
C ASN A 60 -6.44 4.70 3.15
N PHE A 61 -6.46 4.07 4.33
CA PHE A 61 -5.67 2.89 4.63
C PHE A 61 -6.52 1.76 5.22
N THR A 62 -6.17 0.53 4.88
CA THR A 62 -6.78 -0.69 5.43
C THR A 62 -5.82 -1.31 6.45
N LEU A 63 -6.34 -1.64 7.65
CA LEU A 63 -5.61 -2.33 8.71
C LEU A 63 -5.90 -3.83 8.65
N SER A 64 -4.84 -4.65 8.70
CA SER A 64 -4.94 -6.12 8.75
C SER A 64 -3.94 -6.69 9.75
N GLY A 65 -4.02 -8.00 10.00
CA GLY A 65 -3.08 -8.69 10.89
C GLY A 65 -3.60 -10.04 11.38
N THR A 66 -2.67 -10.92 11.74
CA THR A 66 -2.97 -12.31 12.13
C THR A 66 -2.19 -12.68 13.38
N VAL A 67 -2.68 -13.68 14.09
CA VAL A 67 -1.96 -14.32 15.19
C VAL A 67 -1.70 -15.77 14.82
N GLY A 68 -0.44 -16.18 14.85
CA GLY A 68 0.02 -17.52 14.49
C GLY A 68 -0.47 -18.58 15.49
N MET A 69 -0.60 -19.82 15.00
CA MET A 69 -1.09 -20.96 15.79
C MET A 69 -0.27 -21.29 17.04
N ARG A 70 0.94 -20.73 17.19
CA ARG A 70 1.81 -20.92 18.37
C ARG A 70 1.57 -19.93 19.50
N TYR A 71 0.47 -19.16 19.49
CA TYR A 71 0.06 -18.33 20.62
C TYR A 71 -0.20 -19.17 21.89
N GLN A 72 0.88 -19.46 22.61
CA GLN A 72 0.91 -20.21 23.86
C GLN A 72 0.65 -19.25 25.01
N VAL A 73 -0.48 -19.43 25.70
CA VAL A 73 -0.71 -18.76 26.98
C VAL A 73 0.06 -19.53 28.05
N GLY A 74 1.32 -19.14 28.28
CA GLY A 74 2.16 -19.70 29.34
C GLY A 74 2.69 -21.12 29.07
N GLY A 75 3.20 -21.38 27.86
CA GLY A 75 3.81 -22.68 27.52
C GLY A 75 2.81 -23.79 27.13
N ALA A 76 1.50 -23.54 27.25
CA ALA A 76 0.46 -24.41 26.74
C ALA A 76 -0.23 -23.77 25.53
N PHE A 77 -0.42 -24.55 24.47
CA PHE A 77 -1.47 -24.27 23.49
C PHE A 77 -2.80 -24.20 24.25
N ASN A 78 -3.67 -23.23 23.96
CA ASN A 78 -4.99 -23.14 24.57
C ASN A 78 -6.06 -23.64 23.59
N PRO A 79 -6.28 -24.97 23.45
CA PRO A 79 -7.28 -25.55 22.55
C PRO A 79 -8.73 -25.25 22.97
N THR A 80 -8.93 -24.52 24.08
CA THR A 80 -10.21 -24.31 24.75
C THR A 80 -10.60 -22.84 24.90
N GLY A 81 -9.71 -21.91 24.56
CA GLY A 81 -10.04 -20.48 24.50
C GLY A 81 -10.85 -20.15 23.23
N PRO A 82 -11.66 -19.08 23.24
CA PRO A 82 -12.23 -18.57 21.99
C PRO A 82 -11.09 -18.15 21.06
N ALA A 83 -11.23 -18.47 19.77
CA ALA A 83 -10.35 -17.91 18.75
C ALA A 83 -10.50 -16.38 18.73
N LEU A 84 -9.39 -15.66 18.55
CA LEU A 84 -9.41 -14.22 18.35
C LEU A 84 -10.10 -13.90 17.02
N THR A 85 -10.86 -12.82 16.97
CA THR A 85 -11.43 -12.31 15.71
C THR A 85 -10.40 -11.47 14.95
N ASP A 86 -10.59 -11.30 13.64
CA ASP A 86 -9.73 -10.44 12.81
C ASP A 86 -9.63 -9.00 13.38
N GLU A 87 -10.73 -8.48 13.94
CA GLU A 87 -10.79 -7.18 14.62
C GLU A 87 -9.95 -7.12 15.92
N GLN A 88 -9.65 -8.28 16.52
CA GLN A 88 -8.77 -8.39 17.67
C GLN A 88 -7.30 -8.54 17.27
N THR A 89 -7.01 -9.23 16.16
CA THR A 89 -5.64 -9.54 15.69
C THR A 89 -5.04 -8.49 14.77
N LYS A 90 -5.84 -7.67 14.08
CA LYS A 90 -5.33 -6.64 13.16
C LYS A 90 -4.55 -5.53 13.86
N ALA A 91 -3.69 -4.87 13.09
CA ALA A 91 -3.05 -3.62 13.49
C ALA A 91 -4.10 -2.56 13.88
N ARG A 92 -3.73 -1.62 14.75
CA ARG A 92 -4.65 -0.62 15.32
C ARG A 92 -4.13 0.79 15.07
N TYR A 93 -5.03 1.73 14.78
CA TYR A 93 -4.69 3.14 14.61
C TYR A 93 -5.30 4.00 15.71
N ASP A 94 -4.48 4.83 16.35
CA ASP A 94 -4.92 5.91 17.23
C ASP A 94 -4.88 7.24 16.47
N ALA A 95 -6.07 7.82 16.23
CA ALA A 95 -6.22 9.09 15.53
C ALA A 95 -5.81 10.32 16.36
N GLU A 96 -5.69 10.22 17.70
CA GLU A 96 -5.21 11.31 18.56
C GLU A 96 -3.70 11.50 18.38
N THR A 97 -2.94 10.40 18.45
CA THR A 97 -1.47 10.42 18.37
C THR A 97 -0.93 10.24 16.94
N GLY A 98 -1.73 9.67 16.04
CA GLY A 98 -1.30 9.23 14.71
C GLY A 98 -0.53 7.90 14.72
N ILE A 99 -0.58 7.14 15.80
CA ILE A 99 0.21 5.90 15.97
C ILE A 99 -0.56 4.70 15.44
N ILE A 100 0.04 3.99 14.48
CA ILE A 100 -0.33 2.63 14.09
C ILE A 100 0.47 1.67 14.98
N THR A 101 -0.21 0.84 15.77
CA THR A 101 0.40 -0.31 16.43
C THR A 101 0.30 -1.51 15.50
N LEU A 102 1.43 -1.95 14.95
CA LEU A 102 1.52 -3.08 14.04
C LEU A 102 1.53 -4.39 14.83
N THR A 103 2.40 -4.51 15.83
CA THR A 103 2.42 -5.67 16.74
C THR A 103 2.47 -5.24 18.20
N PRO A 104 1.76 -5.92 19.11
CA PRO A 104 2.02 -5.81 20.55
C PRO A 104 3.34 -6.52 20.90
N ASN A 105 3.84 -6.31 22.12
CA ASN A 105 5.02 -7.01 22.65
C ASN A 105 4.76 -8.49 22.95
N ARG A 106 4.45 -9.29 21.93
CA ARG A 106 4.04 -10.70 22.04
C ARG A 106 4.53 -11.51 20.84
N ASN A 107 4.77 -12.80 21.06
CA ASN A 107 5.11 -13.74 20.01
C ASN A 107 3.91 -14.13 19.15
N ASP A 108 4.21 -14.50 17.92
CA ASP A 108 3.32 -14.95 16.86
C ASP A 108 2.28 -13.92 16.45
N TRP A 109 2.60 -12.62 16.49
CA TRP A 109 1.76 -11.56 15.94
C TRP A 109 2.30 -11.11 14.57
N SER A 110 1.38 -10.75 13.68
CA SER A 110 1.66 -9.89 12.53
C SER A 110 0.57 -8.84 12.40
N GLY A 111 0.93 -7.65 11.94
CA GLY A 111 -0.02 -6.59 11.66
C GLY A 111 0.51 -5.67 10.58
N ASN A 112 -0.40 -5.19 9.75
CA ASN A 112 -0.09 -4.45 8.54
C ASN A 112 -1.05 -3.27 8.36
N PHE A 113 -0.59 -2.25 7.64
CA PHE A 113 -1.48 -1.30 6.97
C PHE A 113 -1.13 -1.19 5.49
N THR A 114 -2.15 -1.02 4.65
CA THR A 114 -2.01 -0.87 3.19
C THR A 114 -2.73 0.38 2.72
N LEU A 115 -2.19 1.08 1.72
CA LEU A 115 -2.84 2.24 1.12
C LEU A 115 -3.95 1.76 0.17
N ASN A 116 -5.16 2.33 0.28
CA ASN A 116 -6.33 1.95 -0.52
C ASN A 116 -6.27 2.41 -1.99
N ASN A 117 -5.28 3.24 -2.36
CA ASN A 117 -5.07 3.79 -3.70
C ASN A 117 -3.70 3.40 -4.25
N ARG A 118 -3.56 3.32 -5.57
CA ARG A 118 -2.24 3.16 -6.21
C ARG A 118 -1.52 4.50 -6.25
N ILE A 119 -0.20 4.44 -6.15
CA ILE A 119 0.74 5.55 -6.19
C ILE A 119 1.29 5.66 -7.61
N SER A 120 1.16 6.83 -8.23
CA SER A 120 1.80 7.07 -9.53
C SER A 120 3.31 7.15 -9.39
N THR A 121 4.03 6.47 -10.30
CA THR A 121 5.48 6.60 -10.50
C THR A 121 5.83 7.70 -11.51
N GLU A 122 4.84 8.30 -12.18
CA GLU A 122 5.03 9.46 -13.06
C GLU A 122 5.20 10.77 -12.27
N GLN A 123 4.85 10.78 -10.99
CA GLN A 123 4.89 11.94 -10.08
C GLN A 123 5.74 11.64 -8.85
N PRO A 124 6.33 12.66 -8.19
CA PRO A 124 7.02 12.47 -6.92
C PRO A 124 6.05 12.06 -5.82
N PHE A 125 6.55 11.30 -4.83
CA PHE A 125 5.81 11.00 -3.62
C PHE A 125 6.70 11.09 -2.38
N LYS A 126 6.10 11.42 -1.23
CA LYS A 126 6.79 11.60 0.05
C LYS A 126 5.95 11.13 1.23
N LEU A 127 6.31 9.99 1.80
CA LEU A 127 5.74 9.46 3.03
C LEU A 127 6.61 9.87 4.22
N LYS A 128 6.00 10.47 5.25
CA LYS A 128 6.64 10.96 6.46
C LYS A 128 5.99 10.32 7.68
N GLY A 129 6.82 9.93 8.64
CA GLY A 129 6.37 9.37 9.91
C GLY A 129 7.52 9.11 10.87
N ALA A 130 7.30 8.24 11.84
CA ALA A 130 8.35 7.74 12.71
C ALA A 130 8.15 6.25 13.05
N ILE A 131 9.25 5.50 13.12
CA ILE A 131 9.25 4.09 13.53
C ILE A 131 9.58 3.95 15.02
N TYR A 132 8.94 2.98 15.67
CA TYR A 132 9.35 2.43 16.96
C TYR A 132 9.48 0.91 16.80
N LEU A 133 10.71 0.40 16.94
CA LEU A 133 11.04 -1.01 16.67
C LEU A 133 10.88 -1.92 17.91
N GLY A 134 10.52 -1.35 19.06
CA GLY A 134 10.52 -2.02 20.36
C GLY A 134 11.74 -1.69 21.20
N ASP A 135 12.02 -2.56 22.17
CA ASP A 135 13.03 -2.41 23.21
C ASP A 135 14.05 -3.55 23.22
N ARG A 136 13.99 -4.48 22.25
CA ARG A 136 14.81 -5.71 22.17
C ARG A 136 15.45 -5.96 20.81
N THR A 137 16.54 -6.72 20.82
CA THR A 137 17.37 -7.18 19.68
C THR A 137 17.46 -8.71 19.60
N ASP A 138 18.01 -9.23 18.48
CA ASP A 138 18.44 -10.63 18.37
C ASP A 138 19.41 -11.07 19.48
N ALA A 139 20.25 -10.16 19.99
CA ALA A 139 21.26 -10.44 20.99
C ALA A 139 20.67 -10.66 22.40
N ASP A 140 19.49 -10.11 22.71
CA ASP A 140 18.82 -10.23 24.01
C ASP A 140 18.23 -11.64 24.27
N TRP A 141 18.28 -12.52 23.26
CA TRP A 141 18.21 -13.97 23.43
C TRP A 141 19.24 -14.52 24.44
N ARG A 142 20.36 -13.81 24.65
CA ARG A 142 21.49 -14.25 25.50
C ARG A 142 21.39 -13.79 26.96
N ASP A 143 20.25 -13.29 27.41
CA ASP A 143 20.05 -13.04 28.85
C ASP A 143 20.07 -14.38 29.62
N THR A 144 21.21 -14.68 30.24
CA THR A 144 21.43 -15.90 31.01
C THR A 144 20.90 -15.83 32.44
N ASP A 145 20.41 -14.67 32.88
CA ASP A 145 20.05 -14.44 34.29
C ASP A 145 18.59 -14.81 34.61
N VAL A 146 17.76 -15.16 33.60
CA VAL A 146 16.40 -15.70 33.80
C VAL A 146 16.38 -17.19 34.12
N GLY A 147 16.84 -17.50 35.33
CA GLY A 147 16.70 -18.82 35.95
C GLY A 147 15.28 -19.17 36.41
N GLU A 148 14.25 -19.00 35.57
CA GLU A 148 12.89 -19.52 35.84
C GLU A 148 12.06 -19.69 34.55
N ASN A 149 11.28 -20.78 34.47
CA ASN A 149 10.22 -21.03 33.48
C ASN A 149 10.59 -21.24 31.99
N GLY A 150 11.30 -22.34 31.71
CA GLY A 150 10.83 -23.26 30.66
C GLY A 150 10.75 -22.79 29.20
N GLY A 151 11.63 -21.88 28.75
CA GLY A 151 11.96 -21.72 27.33
C GLY A 151 11.02 -20.85 26.48
N THR A 152 10.65 -19.67 26.97
CA THR A 152 10.07 -18.62 26.10
C THR A 152 11.19 -17.72 25.57
N PRO A 153 11.30 -17.44 24.25
CA PRO A 153 12.37 -16.57 23.74
C PRO A 153 12.26 -15.13 24.27
N SER A 154 13.38 -14.59 24.76
CA SER A 154 13.49 -13.25 25.38
C SER A 154 13.89 -12.13 24.41
N GLY A 155 14.41 -12.48 23.23
CA GLY A 155 14.93 -11.54 22.23
C GLY A 155 13.85 -10.77 21.47
N GLY A 156 14.31 -9.79 20.70
CA GLY A 156 13.51 -8.95 19.80
C GLY A 156 13.45 -9.50 18.39
N ALA A 157 12.25 -9.47 17.80
CA ALA A 157 12.02 -9.77 16.39
C ALA A 157 10.65 -9.20 15.95
N ASP A 158 10.32 -9.20 14.67
CA ASP A 158 11.20 -9.42 13.51
C ASP A 158 11.71 -8.05 13.05
N GLY A 159 10.79 -7.13 12.80
CA GLY A 159 11.03 -5.73 12.50
C GLY A 159 9.92 -5.19 11.59
N ILE A 160 10.11 -3.99 11.06
CA ILE A 160 9.11 -3.30 10.22
C ILE A 160 9.61 -3.25 8.78
N GLY A 161 8.84 -3.80 7.83
CA GLY A 161 9.07 -3.66 6.40
C GLY A 161 8.08 -2.72 5.74
N PHE A 162 8.59 -1.88 4.83
CA PHE A 162 7.79 -1.05 3.93
C PHE A 162 8.00 -1.56 2.51
N ALA A 163 6.93 -1.95 1.81
CA ALA A 163 6.96 -2.46 0.45
C ALA A 163 6.18 -1.55 -0.50
N PHE A 164 6.81 -1.14 -1.60
CA PHE A 164 6.15 -0.54 -2.76
C PHE A 164 6.14 -1.60 -3.87
N HIS A 165 4.96 -1.99 -4.36
CA HIS A 165 4.82 -3.17 -5.21
C HIS A 165 3.81 -3.00 -6.37
N PRO A 166 4.05 -3.62 -7.53
CA PRO A 166 3.14 -3.56 -8.67
C PRO A 166 1.88 -4.43 -8.52
N GLU A 167 1.81 -5.36 -7.56
CA GLU A 167 0.62 -6.20 -7.34
C GLU A 167 -0.61 -5.41 -6.82
N GLU A 168 -1.75 -6.09 -6.73
CA GLU A 168 -3.06 -5.55 -6.31
C GLU A 168 -3.00 -4.80 -4.97
N VAL A 169 -3.79 -3.73 -4.84
CA VAL A 169 -3.96 -3.00 -3.58
C VAL A 169 -4.41 -3.96 -2.47
N GLY A 170 -3.84 -3.79 -1.27
CA GLY A 170 -4.13 -4.65 -0.11
C GLY A 170 -3.29 -5.92 0.00
N SER A 171 -2.52 -6.28 -1.03
CA SER A 171 -1.53 -7.36 -0.94
C SER A 171 -0.46 -7.06 0.11
N VAL A 172 -0.03 -8.07 0.87
CA VAL A 172 1.05 -7.98 1.86
C VAL A 172 2.01 -9.17 1.67
N GLY A 173 3.30 -8.96 1.93
CA GLY A 173 4.27 -10.06 1.91
C GLY A 173 4.19 -10.96 3.15
N PHE A 174 4.93 -12.06 3.12
CA PHE A 174 5.01 -13.04 4.20
C PHE A 174 5.73 -12.48 5.45
N THR A 175 5.40 -13.05 6.60
CA THR A 175 5.93 -12.66 7.91
C THR A 175 7.32 -13.25 8.18
N GLY A 176 7.91 -12.92 9.34
CA GLY A 176 9.24 -13.38 9.73
C GLY A 176 10.34 -12.75 8.88
N ALA A 177 11.32 -13.54 8.48
CA ALA A 177 12.46 -13.10 7.66
C ALA A 177 12.10 -12.46 6.30
N ASN A 178 10.89 -12.71 5.80
CA ASN A 178 10.36 -12.07 4.60
C ASN A 178 9.94 -10.60 4.85
N MET A 179 9.80 -10.19 6.11
CA MET A 179 9.61 -8.81 6.58
C MET A 179 8.40 -8.09 5.95
N GLY A 180 7.38 -8.84 5.53
CA GLY A 180 6.22 -8.32 4.80
C GLY A 180 6.52 -7.80 3.39
N ILE A 181 7.74 -8.02 2.88
CA ILE A 181 8.17 -7.63 1.53
C ILE A 181 8.29 -8.88 0.65
N GLY A 182 9.00 -9.92 1.12
CA GLY A 182 9.09 -11.20 0.42
C GLY A 182 7.72 -11.85 0.27
N GLY A 183 7.42 -12.39 -0.91
CA GLY A 183 6.08 -12.81 -1.31
C GLY A 183 5.51 -11.94 -2.42
N LEU A 184 5.55 -10.63 -2.23
CA LEU A 184 5.11 -9.66 -3.24
C LEU A 184 6.02 -9.77 -4.46
N LYS A 185 5.50 -9.73 -5.69
CA LYS A 185 6.29 -9.78 -6.93
C LYS A 185 6.73 -8.39 -7.37
N GLY A 186 8.00 -8.24 -7.75
CA GLY A 186 8.53 -6.97 -8.28
C GLY A 186 8.51 -5.81 -7.28
N ALA A 187 8.43 -6.12 -5.98
CA ALA A 187 8.41 -5.14 -4.92
C ALA A 187 9.81 -4.54 -4.72
N ILE A 188 9.84 -3.25 -4.41
CA ILE A 188 11.01 -2.56 -3.87
C ILE A 188 10.60 -2.06 -2.49
N GLY A 189 11.33 -2.48 -1.47
CA GLY A 189 11.03 -2.15 -0.09
C GLY A 189 12.26 -1.77 0.71
N TYR A 190 12.03 -1.25 1.91
CA TYR A 190 13.08 -1.01 2.90
C TYR A 190 12.63 -1.61 4.23
N LYS A 191 13.47 -2.49 4.79
CA LYS A 191 13.23 -3.11 6.10
C LYS A 191 14.02 -2.40 7.18
N PHE A 192 13.45 -2.32 8.37
CA PHE A 192 14.11 -2.01 9.63
C PHE A 192 14.04 -3.25 10.50
N ASP A 193 15.16 -3.96 10.55
CA ASP A 193 15.22 -5.33 11.04
C ASP A 193 15.86 -5.39 12.43
N THR A 194 15.19 -6.10 13.35
CA THR A 194 15.66 -6.33 14.73
C THR A 194 16.16 -7.76 14.95
N TYR A 195 15.94 -8.67 14.00
CA TYR A 195 16.24 -10.10 14.14
C TYR A 195 17.03 -10.65 12.94
N TRP A 196 18.31 -10.96 13.18
CA TRP A 196 19.16 -11.44 12.10
C TRP A 196 18.91 -12.90 11.73
N ASN A 197 18.48 -13.12 10.49
CA ASN A 197 18.17 -14.42 9.94
C ASN A 197 19.38 -15.08 9.26
N THR A 198 19.77 -16.26 9.76
CA THR A 198 20.53 -17.25 8.97
C THR A 198 19.66 -17.80 7.83
N PRO A 199 20.22 -18.21 6.68
CA PRO A 199 19.42 -18.61 5.53
C PRO A 199 18.75 -19.96 5.81
N GLN A 200 17.44 -20.05 5.55
CA GLN A 200 16.66 -21.28 5.75
C GLN A 200 16.09 -21.79 4.42
N GLN A 201 16.13 -23.12 4.23
CA GLN A 201 15.49 -23.77 3.09
C GLN A 201 13.96 -23.69 3.25
N SER A 202 13.25 -23.57 2.12
CA SER A 202 11.80 -23.64 2.11
C SER A 202 11.28 -24.92 2.76
N ASN A 203 10.30 -24.81 3.65
CA ASN A 203 9.57 -25.93 4.22
C ASN A 203 8.07 -25.84 3.84
N ASP A 204 7.26 -26.81 4.27
CA ASP A 204 5.83 -26.87 3.94
C ASP A 204 4.92 -25.98 4.81
N ASP A 205 5.47 -25.11 5.67
CA ASP A 205 4.70 -24.14 6.46
C ASP A 205 4.65 -22.75 5.78
N ASP A 206 3.53 -22.04 5.95
CA ASP A 206 3.21 -20.84 5.17
C ASP A 206 4.19 -19.67 5.38
N ASN A 207 4.93 -19.62 6.50
CA ASN A 207 5.89 -18.56 6.79
C ASN A 207 7.27 -18.82 6.17
N HIS A 208 7.66 -20.07 6.02
CA HIS A 208 8.96 -20.44 5.43
C HIS A 208 8.85 -20.97 4.00
N ARG A 209 7.64 -21.07 3.42
CA ARG A 209 7.37 -21.62 2.09
C ARG A 209 8.24 -21.06 0.95
N LEU A 210 8.72 -19.82 1.06
CA LEU A 210 9.60 -19.20 0.07
C LEU A 210 11.11 -19.36 0.38
N GLY A 211 11.47 -19.69 1.62
CA GLY A 211 12.80 -19.41 2.16
C GLY A 211 13.07 -17.90 2.24
N TRP A 212 14.33 -17.53 2.48
CA TRP A 212 14.82 -16.15 2.51
C TRP A 212 16.34 -16.11 2.27
N GLU A 213 16.85 -14.96 1.83
CA GLU A 213 18.30 -14.71 1.77
C GLU A 213 18.88 -14.56 3.18
N ILE A 214 20.16 -14.91 3.37
CA ILE A 214 20.87 -14.59 4.62
C ILE A 214 20.96 -13.07 4.81
N ASP A 215 20.71 -12.60 6.02
CA ASP A 215 21.01 -11.23 6.41
C ASP A 215 22.53 -10.95 6.40
N PRO A 216 22.98 -9.68 6.31
CA PRO A 216 24.34 -9.38 5.85
C PRO A 216 25.43 -10.11 6.63
N GLU A 217 26.25 -10.89 5.88
CA GLU A 217 27.19 -11.87 6.46
C GLU A 217 28.22 -11.28 7.41
N ASN A 218 28.58 -10.00 7.24
CA ASN A 218 29.62 -9.32 8.02
C ASN A 218 29.05 -8.23 8.91
N LYS A 219 28.57 -8.61 10.11
CA LYS A 219 28.16 -7.67 11.16
C LYS A 219 29.32 -6.85 11.75
N GLY A 220 30.56 -7.32 11.65
CA GLY A 220 31.75 -6.60 12.15
C GLY A 220 31.61 -6.05 13.57
N ALA A 221 31.67 -4.71 13.70
CA ALA A 221 31.53 -3.97 14.96
C ALA A 221 30.07 -3.73 15.39
N HIS A 222 29.09 -4.15 14.59
CA HIS A 222 27.65 -3.92 14.76
C HIS A 222 26.91 -5.24 15.11
N LEU A 223 27.62 -6.20 15.70
CA LEU A 223 27.05 -7.48 16.14
C LEU A 223 26.00 -7.26 17.24
N GLY A 224 24.73 -7.51 16.91
CA GLY A 224 23.59 -7.29 17.81
C GLY A 224 22.85 -5.98 17.57
N ASN A 225 23.30 -5.14 16.63
CA ASN A 225 22.55 -3.96 16.22
C ASN A 225 21.41 -4.35 15.27
N PRO A 226 20.21 -3.78 15.44
CA PRO A 226 19.23 -3.68 14.37
C PRO A 226 19.82 -2.98 13.13
N PHE A 227 19.24 -3.19 11.96
CA PHE A 227 19.73 -2.59 10.72
C PHE A 227 18.62 -2.22 9.73
N GLY A 228 18.86 -1.16 8.96
CA GLY A 228 18.07 -0.82 7.78
C GLY A 228 18.69 -1.40 6.51
N SER A 229 17.89 -1.85 5.54
CA SER A 229 18.36 -2.20 4.19
C SER A 229 17.23 -2.17 3.16
N PHE A 230 17.58 -1.88 1.91
CA PHE A 230 16.69 -2.15 0.78
C PHE A 230 16.52 -3.65 0.56
N ILE A 231 15.32 -4.04 0.16
CA ILE A 231 14.94 -5.37 -0.33
C ILE A 231 14.29 -5.20 -1.70
N GLU A 232 14.65 -6.05 -2.66
CA GLU A 232 13.97 -6.19 -3.95
C GLU A 232 13.38 -7.59 -4.07
N THR A 233 12.26 -7.75 -4.80
CA THR A 233 11.69 -9.06 -5.05
C THR A 233 11.57 -9.39 -6.55
N THR A 234 11.68 -10.68 -6.86
CA THR A 234 11.65 -11.18 -8.23
C THR A 234 10.26 -11.06 -8.86
N THR A 235 10.14 -10.54 -10.09
CA THR A 235 8.88 -10.55 -10.86
C THR A 235 8.55 -11.93 -11.44
N THR A 236 9.56 -12.73 -11.76
CA THR A 236 9.43 -14.10 -12.26
C THR A 236 10.40 -15.04 -11.55
N PRO A 237 10.02 -16.31 -11.29
CA PRO A 237 10.95 -17.30 -10.78
C PRO A 237 11.92 -17.71 -11.90
N THR A 238 13.14 -17.18 -11.88
CA THR A 238 14.19 -17.65 -12.79
C THR A 238 14.97 -18.79 -12.15
N ALA A 239 15.39 -19.77 -12.94
CA ALA A 239 16.29 -20.82 -12.45
C ALA A 239 17.65 -20.27 -11.97
N ALA A 240 18.04 -19.07 -12.42
CA ALA A 240 19.23 -18.35 -11.99
C ALA A 240 19.06 -17.67 -10.63
N ASN A 241 17.83 -17.40 -10.19
CA ASN A 241 17.53 -16.88 -8.86
C ASN A 241 17.61 -17.96 -7.77
N SER A 242 17.90 -19.22 -8.13
CA SER A 242 18.33 -20.26 -7.19
C SER A 242 19.29 -19.63 -6.17
N PRO A 243 18.96 -19.59 -4.87
CA PRO A 243 19.81 -18.90 -3.93
C PRO A 243 21.20 -19.52 -3.99
N LEU A 244 22.23 -18.67 -3.96
CA LEU A 244 23.62 -19.08 -3.74
C LEU A 244 23.77 -19.53 -2.27
N LEU A 245 22.98 -20.55 -1.88
CA LEU A 245 23.23 -21.33 -0.69
C LEU A 245 24.60 -21.98 -0.89
N ASN A 246 25.55 -21.60 -0.03
CA ASN A 246 26.91 -22.15 0.02
C ASN A 246 26.96 -23.69 0.27
N SER A 247 25.81 -24.36 0.29
CA SER A 247 25.62 -25.82 0.38
C SER A 247 25.40 -26.55 -0.97
N GLY A 248 25.33 -25.84 -2.10
CA GLY A 248 25.31 -26.47 -3.44
C GLY A 248 24.08 -27.32 -3.77
N ARG A 249 22.89 -26.95 -3.26
CA ARG A 249 21.61 -27.65 -3.52
C ARG A 249 20.59 -26.69 -4.12
N THR A 250 20.08 -27.00 -5.31
CA THR A 250 18.96 -26.29 -5.94
C THR A 250 17.65 -26.60 -5.21
N VAL A 251 16.86 -25.58 -4.89
CA VAL A 251 15.52 -25.70 -4.32
C VAL A 251 14.49 -25.29 -5.36
N THR A 252 13.39 -26.03 -5.48
CA THR A 252 12.30 -25.70 -6.40
C THR A 252 11.40 -24.65 -5.76
N PHE A 253 11.41 -23.43 -6.29
CA PHE A 253 10.57 -22.33 -5.80
C PHE A 253 9.08 -22.65 -5.85
N SER A 254 8.31 -22.07 -4.92
CA SER A 254 6.90 -21.76 -5.16
C SER A 254 6.85 -20.74 -6.30
N THR A 255 6.43 -21.15 -7.49
CA THR A 255 6.56 -20.37 -8.73
C THR A 255 5.64 -19.13 -8.83
N GLU A 256 4.88 -18.85 -7.78
CA GLU A 256 3.76 -17.90 -7.77
C GLU A 256 4.00 -16.67 -6.89
N ALA A 257 5.20 -16.51 -6.31
CA ALA A 257 5.54 -15.44 -5.36
C ALA A 257 6.93 -14.84 -5.62
N GLY A 258 7.15 -13.59 -5.20
CA GLY A 258 8.45 -12.90 -5.35
C GLY A 258 9.42 -13.23 -4.23
N PHE A 259 10.61 -13.74 -4.57
CA PHE A 259 11.68 -14.01 -3.59
C PHE A 259 12.43 -12.72 -3.25
N ALA A 260 12.65 -12.44 -1.96
CA ALA A 260 13.32 -11.25 -1.46
C ALA A 260 14.85 -11.37 -1.48
N VAL A 261 15.53 -10.33 -2.00
CA VAL A 261 16.99 -10.18 -2.06
C VAL A 261 17.37 -8.81 -1.47
N GLY A 262 18.39 -8.77 -0.62
CA GLY A 262 18.82 -7.55 0.06
C GLY A 262 19.94 -6.78 -0.64
N ASP A 263 19.88 -5.45 -0.60
CA ASP A 263 20.99 -4.58 -1.02
C ASP A 263 22.00 -4.37 0.12
N TRP A 264 22.83 -5.38 0.33
CA TRP A 264 23.87 -5.38 1.37
C TRP A 264 24.99 -4.35 1.14
N SER A 265 24.95 -3.57 0.05
CA SER A 265 25.85 -2.43 -0.15
C SER A 265 25.39 -1.15 0.57
N GLN A 266 24.12 -1.09 0.98
CA GLN A 266 23.48 0.08 1.60
C GLN A 266 22.83 -0.25 2.96
N ILE A 267 23.60 -0.90 3.84
CA ILE A 267 23.15 -1.27 5.19
C ILE A 267 23.25 -0.07 6.14
N ALA A 268 22.17 0.23 6.85
CA ALA A 268 22.10 1.26 7.88
C ALA A 268 22.13 0.66 9.29
N TRP A 269 23.31 0.52 9.90
CA TRP A 269 23.42 0.00 11.26
C TRP A 269 22.84 0.98 12.28
N LEU A 270 21.89 0.53 13.09
CA LEU A 270 21.11 1.35 14.01
C LEU A 270 21.78 1.44 15.39
N ASP A 271 21.79 2.62 16.01
CA ASP A 271 22.30 2.82 17.37
C ASP A 271 21.25 2.39 18.41
N THR A 272 21.47 1.26 19.06
CA THR A 272 20.58 0.69 20.07
C THR A 272 20.35 1.62 21.27
N SER A 273 21.33 2.48 21.61
CA SER A 273 21.18 3.49 22.67
C SER A 273 20.23 4.63 22.31
N LYS A 274 19.95 4.82 21.01
CA LYS A 274 18.98 5.80 20.50
C LYS A 274 17.62 5.19 20.18
N ILE A 275 17.63 3.94 19.71
CA ILE A 275 16.48 3.31 19.07
C ILE A 275 15.70 2.41 20.03
N LEU A 276 16.36 1.77 21.00
CA LEU A 276 15.73 0.76 21.89
C LEU A 276 15.70 1.19 23.36
N GLN A 277 16.71 1.93 23.83
CA GLN A 277 16.91 2.17 25.28
C GLN A 277 16.12 3.34 25.89
N ASN A 278 15.17 3.95 25.18
CA ASN A 278 14.41 5.09 25.71
C ASN A 278 13.12 4.69 26.47
N SER A 279 13.08 3.46 26.98
CA SER A 279 12.06 2.90 27.86
C SER A 279 12.15 3.45 29.30
N GLY A 280 12.11 4.78 29.44
CA GLY A 280 12.08 5.48 30.74
C GLY A 280 10.84 5.23 31.60
N VAL A 281 10.04 4.22 31.26
CA VAL A 281 8.87 3.74 31.99
C VAL A 281 9.20 2.32 32.43
N ASN A 282 9.16 2.06 33.74
CA ASN A 282 9.25 0.70 34.29
C ASN A 282 8.36 -0.26 33.49
N ARG A 283 8.84 -1.48 33.21
CA ARG A 283 8.12 -2.54 32.48
C ARG A 283 6.62 -2.45 32.74
N ARG A 284 5.85 -2.01 31.75
CA ARG A 284 4.39 -1.91 31.89
C ARG A 284 3.88 -3.34 32.12
N ILE A 285 3.15 -3.53 33.21
CA ILE A 285 2.63 -4.84 33.64
C ILE A 285 1.89 -5.51 32.47
N GLU A 286 2.42 -6.64 31.97
CA GLU A 286 1.91 -7.32 30.79
C GLU A 286 0.70 -8.24 31.10
N ILE A 287 -0.03 -8.68 30.08
CA ILE A 287 -1.15 -9.64 30.27
C ILE A 287 -0.60 -11.06 30.52
N GLY A 288 -0.41 -11.37 31.80
CA GLY A 288 0.32 -12.53 32.27
C GLY A 288 1.15 -12.21 33.50
N ASP A 289 1.40 -10.93 33.78
CA ASP A 289 2.16 -10.49 34.93
C ASP A 289 1.28 -10.30 36.19
N ASP A 290 1.93 -10.34 37.34
CA ASP A 290 1.38 -9.93 38.63
C ASP A 290 1.39 -8.40 38.81
N ASN A 291 0.86 -7.93 39.93
CA ASN A 291 0.79 -6.49 40.25
C ASN A 291 2.16 -5.82 40.47
N THR A 292 3.27 -6.54 40.29
CA THR A 292 4.66 -6.06 40.36
C THR A 292 5.42 -6.22 39.05
N GLY A 293 4.79 -6.70 37.97
CA GLY A 293 5.40 -6.88 36.65
C GLY A 293 6.22 -8.17 36.49
N ASN A 294 5.91 -9.21 37.26
CA ASN A 294 6.52 -10.54 37.11
C ASN A 294 5.54 -11.53 36.45
N PRO A 295 5.96 -12.31 35.44
CA PRO A 295 5.08 -13.27 34.76
C PRO A 295 4.65 -14.42 35.69
N VAL A 296 3.34 -14.66 35.79
CA VAL A 296 2.73 -15.66 36.68
C VAL A 296 1.78 -16.61 35.94
N GLN A 297 1.80 -17.89 36.35
CA GLN A 297 0.92 -18.93 35.82
C GLN A 297 -0.32 -19.14 36.70
N GLY A 298 -1.43 -19.60 36.09
CA GLY A 298 -2.62 -20.08 36.79
C GLY A 298 -3.55 -18.98 37.34
N SER A 299 -4.32 -19.32 38.38
CA SER A 299 -5.46 -18.52 38.90
C SER A 299 -5.11 -17.18 39.55
N ASN A 300 -3.82 -16.81 39.60
CA ASN A 300 -3.37 -15.49 40.05
C ASN A 300 -3.22 -14.49 38.89
N ARG A 301 -3.44 -14.94 37.65
CA ARG A 301 -3.45 -14.10 36.45
C ARG A 301 -4.55 -13.04 36.54
N ARG A 302 -4.28 -11.84 36.01
CA ARG A 302 -5.32 -10.82 35.81
C ARG A 302 -6.27 -11.31 34.72
N GLU A 303 -7.45 -11.78 35.10
CA GLU A 303 -8.59 -11.96 34.18
C GLU A 303 -9.25 -10.61 33.93
N THR A 304 -8.67 -9.80 33.05
CA THR A 304 -9.36 -8.67 32.42
C THR A 304 -10.13 -9.18 31.19
N PRO A 305 -11.41 -8.81 30.99
CA PRO A 305 -12.21 -9.34 29.88
C PRO A 305 -11.72 -9.01 28.47
N ASP A 306 -10.86 -7.99 28.32
CA ASP A 306 -10.37 -7.53 27.02
C ASP A 306 -9.11 -8.25 26.55
N TYR A 307 -9.28 -9.03 25.49
CA TYR A 307 -8.23 -9.76 24.79
C TYR A 307 -7.31 -8.87 23.94
N GLY A 308 -7.67 -7.60 23.75
CA GLY A 308 -6.83 -6.57 23.13
C GLY A 308 -6.77 -5.35 24.03
N TYR A 309 -5.69 -5.18 24.79
CA TYR A 309 -5.45 -3.97 25.56
C TYR A 309 -4.48 -3.06 24.81
N ASP A 310 -4.92 -1.83 24.58
CA ASP A 310 -4.14 -0.74 24.00
C ASP A 310 -3.13 -0.21 25.04
N ALA A 311 -1.90 0.06 24.62
CA ALA A 311 -0.90 0.71 25.46
C ALA A 311 -1.34 2.13 25.88
N ASN A 312 -2.26 2.76 25.14
CA ASN A 312 -2.74 4.12 25.35
C ASN A 312 -3.82 4.28 26.43
N GLU A 313 -4.55 3.23 26.82
CA GLU A 313 -5.65 3.36 27.80
C GLU A 313 -5.19 3.60 29.25
N LEU A 314 -3.95 3.24 29.57
CA LEU A 314 -3.35 3.44 30.91
C LEU A 314 -2.44 4.68 30.96
N LEU A 315 -2.48 5.53 29.94
CA LEU A 315 -1.70 6.76 29.84
C LEU A 315 -2.53 8.00 30.17
N SER A 316 -2.00 8.88 31.02
CA SER A 316 -2.55 10.22 31.11
C SER A 316 -2.34 10.96 29.77
N PRO A 317 -3.19 11.95 29.41
CA PRO A 317 -3.06 12.67 28.15
C PRO A 317 -1.67 13.31 27.92
N SER A 318 -0.95 13.64 28.99
CA SER A 318 0.43 14.15 28.94
C SER A 318 1.51 13.09 28.65
N GLU A 319 1.20 11.81 28.79
CA GLU A 319 2.13 10.70 28.58
C GLU A 319 1.90 9.96 27.25
N LYS A 320 0.72 10.10 26.64
CA LYS A 320 0.46 9.65 25.25
C LYS A 320 1.39 10.31 24.23
N ASP A 321 1.81 11.54 24.50
CA ASP A 321 2.69 12.35 23.65
C ASP A 321 4.20 12.14 23.97
N ASN A 322 4.53 11.22 24.88
CA ASN A 322 5.93 10.94 25.24
C ASN A 322 6.59 10.00 24.21
N THR A 323 6.94 10.54 23.05
CA THR A 323 7.53 9.84 21.89
C THR A 323 8.99 9.37 22.11
N THR A 324 9.39 9.05 23.34
CA THR A 324 10.74 8.58 23.67
C THR A 324 11.02 7.22 23.03
N GLY A 325 11.75 7.23 21.91
CA GLY A 325 12.13 6.04 21.13
C GLY A 325 11.63 6.04 19.67
N PHE A 326 10.73 6.95 19.30
CA PHE A 326 10.27 7.08 17.92
C PHE A 326 11.30 7.82 17.05
N GLN A 327 11.74 7.16 15.97
CA GLN A 327 12.75 7.70 15.05
C GLN A 327 12.06 8.16 13.76
N ASN A 328 12.10 9.46 13.49
CA ASN A 328 11.47 10.01 12.29
C ASN A 328 12.12 9.43 11.02
N VAL A 329 11.30 8.99 10.07
CA VAL A 329 11.68 8.40 8.78
C VAL A 329 10.94 9.10 7.64
N ILE A 330 11.62 9.27 6.50
CA ILE A 330 11.04 9.82 5.26
C ILE A 330 11.40 8.90 4.10
N TYR A 331 10.38 8.51 3.34
CA TYR A 331 10.50 7.86 2.03
C TYR A 331 10.22 8.92 0.97
N ASP A 332 11.21 9.28 0.16
CA ASP A 332 11.14 10.35 -0.84
C ASP A 332 11.46 9.79 -2.23
N TYR A 333 10.47 9.74 -3.11
CA TYR A 333 10.60 9.28 -4.49
C TYR A 333 10.55 10.46 -5.46
N GLN A 334 11.51 10.48 -6.37
CA GLN A 334 11.63 11.50 -7.42
C GLN A 334 11.72 10.83 -8.79
N PRO A 335 10.76 11.05 -9.72
CA PRO A 335 10.82 10.52 -11.07
C PRO A 335 11.91 11.22 -11.89
N ASP A 336 12.50 10.51 -12.86
CA ASP A 336 13.53 11.05 -13.77
C ASP A 336 12.96 11.56 -15.10
N GLY A 337 11.64 11.41 -15.31
CA GLY A 337 10.94 11.80 -16.53
C GLY A 337 11.03 10.78 -17.68
N ALA A 338 11.70 9.65 -17.49
CA ALA A 338 11.85 8.56 -18.46
C ALA A 338 11.06 7.30 -18.07
N GLY A 339 10.06 7.42 -17.19
CA GLY A 339 9.29 6.29 -16.64
C GLY A 339 10.02 5.54 -15.53
N LYS A 340 11.02 6.18 -14.89
CA LYS A 340 11.80 5.64 -13.78
C LYS A 340 11.90 6.69 -12.68
N GLY A 341 12.50 6.33 -11.55
CA GLY A 341 12.84 7.31 -10.52
C GLY A 341 13.73 6.75 -9.43
N ILE A 342 14.10 7.60 -8.47
CA ILE A 342 14.93 7.21 -7.32
C ILE A 342 14.11 7.36 -6.05
N LEU A 343 13.92 6.25 -5.33
CA LEU A 343 13.40 6.23 -3.97
C LEU A 343 14.57 6.36 -2.98
N LYS A 344 14.49 7.34 -2.09
CA LYS A 344 15.48 7.62 -1.05
C LYS A 344 14.86 7.45 0.33
N ILE A 345 15.60 6.79 1.22
CA ILE A 345 15.19 6.61 2.62
C ILE A 345 16.06 7.48 3.50
N TYR A 346 15.40 8.32 4.28
CA TYR A 346 16.01 9.23 5.22
C TYR A 346 15.56 8.90 6.64
N LEU A 347 16.47 8.96 7.61
CA LEU A 347 16.21 8.67 9.01
C LEU A 347 16.78 9.80 9.89
N LEU A 348 16.16 10.09 11.03
CA LEU A 348 16.57 11.15 11.96
C LEU A 348 18.10 11.17 12.19
N HIS A 349 18.72 12.34 12.06
CA HIS A 349 20.18 12.47 12.10
C HIS A 349 20.81 11.95 13.40
N GLY A 350 21.88 11.17 13.28
CA GLY A 350 22.67 10.69 14.41
C GLY A 350 22.07 9.49 15.16
N VAL A 351 21.12 8.77 14.56
CA VAL A 351 20.55 7.53 15.10
C VAL A 351 21.15 6.27 14.48
N THR A 352 22.01 6.41 13.47
CA THR A 352 22.79 5.32 12.89
C THR A 352 24.21 5.33 13.44
N THR A 353 24.85 4.17 13.50
CA THR A 353 26.29 4.05 13.84
C THR A 353 27.20 4.21 12.61
N ASN A 354 26.62 4.47 11.43
CA ASN A 354 27.35 4.62 10.18
C ASN A 354 28.02 6.00 10.08
N PRO A 355 29.15 6.11 9.35
CA PRO A 355 29.63 7.40 8.89
C PRO A 355 28.56 8.05 8.00
N ILE A 356 28.12 9.25 8.39
CA ILE A 356 27.08 10.00 7.67
C ILE A 356 27.58 10.35 6.26
N GLY A 357 26.85 9.88 5.24
CA GLY A 357 27.15 10.20 3.85
C GLY A 357 26.86 11.66 3.51
N PRO A 358 27.49 12.23 2.47
CA PRO A 358 26.97 13.45 1.86
C PRO A 358 25.54 13.19 1.36
N ASN A 359 24.72 14.25 1.25
CA ASN A 359 23.29 14.23 0.87
C ASN A 359 22.27 14.02 2.02
N ALA A 360 22.59 14.41 3.25
CA ALA A 360 21.60 14.60 4.31
C ALA A 360 20.47 15.56 3.87
N LEU A 361 19.25 15.34 4.38
CA LEU A 361 18.07 16.16 4.13
C LEU A 361 17.76 17.03 5.34
N THR A 362 17.42 18.30 5.13
CA THR A 362 16.78 19.14 6.16
C THR A 362 15.33 19.36 5.77
N ASP A 363 14.40 18.87 6.59
CA ASP A 363 12.95 19.09 6.44
C ASP A 363 12.41 19.70 7.73
N SER A 364 11.64 20.79 7.63
CA SER A 364 11.01 21.46 8.79
C SER A 364 11.99 21.87 9.91
N GLY A 365 13.27 22.05 9.58
CA GLY A 365 14.35 22.34 10.54
C GLY A 365 14.94 21.11 11.25
N ILE A 366 14.46 19.90 10.95
CA ILE A 366 15.01 18.63 11.41
C ILE A 366 15.96 18.10 10.33
N ASN A 367 17.13 17.60 10.76
CA ASN A 367 18.09 16.96 9.87
C ASN A 367 17.90 15.44 9.86
N TYR A 368 18.09 14.84 8.68
CA TYR A 368 17.96 13.42 8.43
C TYR A 368 19.17 12.91 7.63
N ASP A 369 19.71 11.77 8.04
CA ASP A 369 20.75 11.05 7.30
C ASP A 369 20.11 10.28 6.14
N LEU A 370 20.76 10.31 4.97
CA LEU A 370 20.41 9.41 3.86
C LEU A 370 20.92 8.00 4.21
N ILE A 371 20.00 7.07 4.47
CA ILE A 371 20.31 5.70 4.90
C ILE A 371 20.19 4.66 3.77
N GLY A 372 19.76 5.09 2.59
CA GLY A 372 19.84 4.32 1.35
C GLY A 372 19.12 5.02 0.20
N GLN A 373 19.43 4.63 -1.03
CA GLN A 373 18.64 4.99 -2.21
C GLN A 373 18.59 3.85 -3.23
N LYS A 374 17.47 3.73 -3.95
CA LYS A 374 17.29 2.71 -4.98
C LYS A 374 16.57 3.27 -6.20
N GLN A 375 16.99 2.83 -7.38
CA GLN A 375 16.32 3.17 -8.63
C GLN A 375 15.14 2.23 -8.84
N ILE A 376 13.97 2.80 -9.09
CA ILE A 376 12.77 2.07 -9.53
C ILE A 376 12.79 2.09 -11.06
N GLU A 377 12.96 0.93 -11.67
CA GLU A 377 13.13 0.76 -13.12
C GLU A 377 11.80 0.65 -13.90
N SER A 378 10.67 0.50 -13.20
CA SER A 378 9.32 0.38 -13.80
C SER A 378 8.52 1.68 -13.69
N SER A 379 7.70 1.92 -14.71
CA SER A 379 6.66 2.96 -14.78
C SER A 379 5.29 2.50 -14.27
N ASP A 380 5.15 1.26 -13.79
CA ASP A 380 3.91 0.76 -13.23
C ASP A 380 3.51 1.57 -11.98
N SER A 381 2.20 1.66 -11.69
CA SER A 381 1.75 2.24 -10.42
C SER A 381 1.91 1.26 -9.27
N LEU A 382 2.29 1.80 -8.11
CA LEU A 382 2.70 1.02 -6.94
C LEU A 382 1.61 1.05 -5.87
N ALA A 383 1.24 -0.12 -5.34
CA ALA A 383 0.58 -0.22 -4.05
C ALA A 383 1.62 -0.10 -2.92
N LEU A 384 1.17 0.31 -1.73
CA LEU A 384 1.98 0.40 -0.52
C LEU A 384 1.44 -0.56 0.53
N ALA A 385 2.32 -1.41 1.06
CA ALA A 385 2.11 -2.22 2.24
C ALA A 385 3.19 -1.92 3.29
N VAL A 386 2.80 -1.82 4.55
CA VAL A 386 3.72 -1.70 5.69
C VAL A 386 3.33 -2.72 6.73
N SER A 387 4.28 -3.55 7.12
CA SER A 387 4.04 -4.78 7.86
C SER A 387 5.08 -4.95 8.97
N ALA A 388 4.66 -5.54 10.09
CA ALA A 388 5.57 -6.06 11.09
C ALA A 388 5.07 -7.40 11.61
N SER A 389 6.00 -8.24 12.05
CA SER A 389 5.72 -9.49 12.77
C SER A 389 6.70 -9.69 13.91
N THR A 390 6.45 -10.67 14.77
CA THR A 390 7.28 -10.97 15.95
C THR A 390 7.84 -12.39 16.02
N GLY A 391 7.46 -13.29 15.10
CA GLY A 391 7.89 -14.68 15.09
C GLY A 391 7.73 -15.37 16.46
N ALA A 392 8.73 -16.15 16.87
CA ALA A 392 8.77 -16.75 18.22
C ALA A 392 9.22 -15.78 19.33
N PHE A 393 9.57 -14.55 18.98
CA PHE A 393 10.17 -13.50 19.81
C PHE A 393 9.15 -12.38 20.07
N ARG A 394 9.58 -11.19 20.53
CA ARG A 394 8.65 -10.09 20.89
C ARG A 394 9.25 -8.73 20.63
N ASN A 395 8.46 -7.81 20.07
CA ASN A 395 8.67 -6.37 20.17
C ASN A 395 7.31 -5.65 20.04
N LEU A 396 7.11 -4.56 20.79
CA LEU A 396 6.05 -3.59 20.49
C LEU A 396 6.51 -2.79 19.27
N GLN A 397 5.87 -2.99 18.13
CA GLN A 397 6.28 -2.35 16.87
C GLN A 397 5.20 -1.41 16.40
N GLN A 398 5.58 -0.16 16.17
CA GLN A 398 4.65 0.92 15.87
C GLN A 398 5.21 1.85 14.79
N PHE A 399 4.31 2.44 14.03
CA PHE A 399 4.62 3.50 13.09
C PHE A 399 3.70 4.70 13.36
N ARG A 400 4.27 5.86 13.66
CA ARG A 400 3.52 7.12 13.71
C ARG A 400 3.40 7.65 12.30
N PHE A 401 2.19 7.71 11.77
CA PHE A 401 1.90 8.38 10.51
C PHE A 401 1.87 9.90 10.73
N ASP A 402 2.63 10.64 9.93
CA ASP A 402 2.61 12.10 9.95
C ASP A 402 1.91 12.64 8.69
N SER A 403 2.39 12.27 7.50
CA SER A 403 1.74 12.64 6.22
C SER A 403 2.16 11.75 5.05
N PHE A 404 1.35 11.69 3.99
CA PHE A 404 1.74 11.15 2.69
C PHE A 404 1.32 12.08 1.56
N GLU A 405 2.31 12.67 0.87
CA GLU A 405 2.12 13.39 -0.39
C GLU A 405 2.32 12.40 -1.55
N TYR A 406 1.30 12.16 -2.38
CA TYR A 406 1.40 11.29 -3.55
C TYR A 406 0.28 11.57 -4.55
N SER A 407 0.46 11.21 -5.81
CA SER A 407 -0.63 11.26 -6.80
C SER A 407 -1.36 9.91 -6.87
N ALA A 408 -2.64 9.93 -6.47
CA ALA A 408 -3.51 8.75 -6.50
C ALA A 408 -3.93 8.40 -7.94
N VAL A 409 -3.72 7.14 -8.32
CA VAL A 409 -4.09 6.59 -9.62
C VAL A 409 -4.85 5.28 -9.49
N LYS A 410 -5.52 4.91 -10.58
CA LYS A 410 -6.19 3.63 -10.80
C LYS A 410 -5.47 2.85 -11.90
N ARG A 411 -5.59 1.54 -11.86
CA ARG A 411 -5.22 0.63 -12.95
C ARG A 411 -6.49 0.07 -13.59
N LEU A 412 -6.50 -0.07 -14.91
CA LEU A 412 -7.61 -0.63 -15.67
C LEU A 412 -7.12 -1.76 -16.57
N THR A 413 -7.53 -2.98 -16.25
CA THR A 413 -7.31 -4.19 -17.05
C THR A 413 -8.55 -4.44 -17.92
N ILE A 414 -8.34 -4.67 -19.22
CA ILE A 414 -9.38 -4.94 -20.21
C ILE A 414 -9.03 -6.24 -20.94
N ASP A 415 -9.92 -7.21 -20.86
CA ASP A 415 -9.84 -8.50 -21.54
C ASP A 415 -10.95 -8.61 -22.58
N LYS A 416 -10.60 -9.05 -23.80
CA LYS A 416 -11.52 -9.20 -24.92
C LYS A 416 -11.75 -10.68 -25.25
N THR A 417 -12.98 -11.14 -25.03
CA THR A 417 -13.45 -12.48 -25.39
C THR A 417 -14.26 -12.46 -26.70
N TRP A 418 -14.38 -13.63 -27.33
CA TRP A 418 -15.04 -13.81 -28.63
C TRP A 418 -15.98 -15.03 -28.59
N ASP A 419 -17.28 -14.82 -28.75
CA ASP A 419 -18.32 -15.85 -28.88
C ASP A 419 -18.62 -16.15 -30.37
N ASP A 420 -17.57 -16.47 -31.11
CA ASP A 420 -17.60 -16.63 -32.57
C ASP A 420 -17.33 -18.07 -33.04
N ASN A 421 -17.51 -19.04 -32.13
CA ASN A 421 -17.19 -20.46 -32.32
C ASN A 421 -15.75 -20.70 -32.80
N ASN A 422 -14.78 -20.02 -32.17
CA ASN A 422 -13.35 -20.07 -32.52
C ASN A 422 -13.09 -19.60 -33.97
N ASN A 423 -13.63 -18.43 -34.29
CA ASN A 423 -13.58 -17.75 -35.59
C ASN A 423 -14.10 -18.62 -36.74
N ALA A 424 -15.20 -19.34 -36.53
CA ALA A 424 -15.76 -20.28 -37.52
C ALA A 424 -16.13 -19.60 -38.86
N ASN A 425 -16.47 -18.32 -38.82
CA ASN A 425 -16.80 -17.50 -39.99
C ASN A 425 -15.57 -16.88 -40.69
N GLY A 426 -14.38 -16.92 -40.06
CA GLY A 426 -13.16 -16.31 -40.60
C GLY A 426 -13.18 -14.77 -40.66
N ILE A 427 -14.05 -14.11 -39.88
CA ILE A 427 -14.26 -12.65 -39.91
C ILE A 427 -13.65 -11.90 -38.71
N ARG A 428 -13.09 -12.61 -37.72
CA ARG A 428 -12.44 -11.96 -36.57
C ARG A 428 -11.28 -11.08 -37.05
N PRO A 429 -11.23 -9.78 -36.67
CA PRO A 429 -10.11 -8.91 -37.02
C PRO A 429 -8.87 -9.25 -36.19
N ASP A 430 -7.71 -8.74 -36.60
CA ASP A 430 -6.46 -8.83 -35.83
C ASP A 430 -6.40 -7.82 -34.67
N THR A 431 -7.28 -6.81 -34.68
CA THR A 431 -7.30 -5.71 -33.71
C THR A 431 -8.73 -5.19 -33.46
N VAL A 432 -9.01 -4.75 -32.23
CA VAL A 432 -10.18 -3.94 -31.88
C VAL A 432 -9.72 -2.62 -31.27
N GLU A 433 -10.51 -1.56 -31.44
CA GLU A 433 -10.25 -0.26 -30.81
C GLU A 433 -11.25 -0.03 -29.68
N VAL A 434 -10.76 0.40 -28.51
CA VAL A 434 -11.59 0.66 -27.32
C VAL A 434 -11.36 2.09 -26.85
N GLN A 435 -12.43 2.88 -26.69
CA GLN A 435 -12.34 4.21 -26.09
C GLN A 435 -12.51 4.09 -24.57
N VAL A 436 -11.51 4.56 -23.82
CA VAL A 436 -11.61 4.82 -22.39
C VAL A 436 -12.22 6.20 -22.16
N TRP A 437 -13.15 6.34 -21.22
CA TRP A 437 -13.80 7.59 -20.87
C TRP A 437 -13.49 7.96 -19.42
N ALA A 438 -13.12 9.21 -19.19
CA ALA A 438 -12.99 9.80 -17.85
C ALA A 438 -14.30 10.51 -17.51
N ASN A 439 -14.97 10.06 -16.46
CA ASN A 439 -16.20 10.65 -15.95
C ASN A 439 -15.89 11.44 -14.67
N LEU A 440 -16.00 12.76 -14.74
CA LEU A 440 -15.82 13.63 -13.57
C LEU A 440 -17.06 13.56 -12.68
N LYS A 441 -16.91 13.05 -11.46
CA LYS A 441 -18.00 12.89 -10.48
C LYS A 441 -18.69 14.23 -10.20
N ALA A 442 -20.01 14.21 -10.08
CA ALA A 442 -20.80 15.42 -9.80
C ALA A 442 -20.44 16.00 -8.43
N THR A 443 -20.46 17.32 -8.32
CA THR A 443 -20.29 18.05 -7.04
C THR A 443 -21.49 18.96 -6.81
N SER A 444 -21.60 19.56 -5.63
CA SER A 444 -22.66 20.52 -5.30
C SER A 444 -22.82 21.68 -6.28
N ASN A 445 -21.79 21.99 -7.08
CA ASN A 445 -21.75 23.12 -8.01
C ASN A 445 -21.43 22.72 -9.46
N LYS A 446 -21.25 21.42 -9.78
CA LYS A 446 -20.89 20.94 -11.13
C LYS A 446 -21.55 19.59 -11.42
N GLU A 447 -22.21 19.49 -12.56
CA GLU A 447 -22.77 18.22 -13.05
C GLU A 447 -21.67 17.22 -13.45
N GLU A 448 -22.05 15.94 -13.56
CA GLU A 448 -21.19 14.88 -14.11
C GLU A 448 -20.74 15.22 -15.53
N ALA A 449 -19.49 14.95 -15.87
CA ALA A 449 -18.96 15.22 -17.21
C ALA A 449 -18.17 14.02 -17.74
N ARG A 450 -18.71 13.36 -18.78
CA ARG A 450 -18.08 12.24 -19.50
C ARG A 450 -17.22 12.73 -20.65
N LEU A 451 -15.94 12.37 -20.64
CA LEU A 451 -14.92 12.91 -21.54
C LEU A 451 -14.07 11.77 -22.13
N PRO A 452 -13.70 11.80 -23.42
CA PRO A 452 -12.78 10.80 -23.97
C PRO A 452 -11.39 10.97 -23.32
N TYR A 453 -10.85 9.89 -22.76
CA TYR A 453 -9.52 9.87 -22.15
C TYR A 453 -8.47 9.38 -23.15
N LYS A 454 -7.65 10.32 -23.64
CA LYS A 454 -6.68 10.13 -24.73
C LYS A 454 -7.33 9.48 -25.98
N THR A 455 -6.53 9.02 -26.93
CA THR A 455 -7.01 8.29 -28.11
C THR A 455 -7.46 6.86 -27.75
N PRO A 456 -8.34 6.22 -28.55
CA PRO A 456 -8.67 4.82 -28.39
C PRO A 456 -7.43 3.92 -28.29
N ILE A 457 -7.46 2.97 -27.36
CA ILE A 457 -6.44 1.92 -27.26
C ILE A 457 -6.69 0.86 -28.34
N LYS A 458 -5.62 0.17 -28.74
CA LYS A 458 -5.67 -0.96 -29.67
C LYS A 458 -5.38 -2.23 -28.89
N ILE A 459 -6.31 -3.16 -28.91
CA ILE A 459 -6.15 -4.50 -28.34
C ILE A 459 -6.00 -5.45 -29.52
N THR A 460 -4.99 -6.33 -29.49
CA THR A 460 -4.69 -7.20 -30.64
C THR A 460 -4.70 -8.69 -30.28
N SER A 461 -4.76 -9.54 -31.31
CA SER A 461 -4.59 -10.98 -31.17
C SER A 461 -3.20 -11.37 -30.64
N THR A 462 -2.16 -10.57 -30.90
CA THR A 462 -0.80 -10.80 -30.38
C THR A 462 -0.64 -10.44 -28.91
N ASP A 463 -1.49 -9.56 -28.38
CA ASP A 463 -1.56 -9.23 -26.94
C ASP A 463 -2.47 -10.21 -26.19
N ASN A 464 -2.83 -11.35 -26.80
CA ASN A 464 -3.82 -12.32 -26.32
C ASN A 464 -5.19 -11.69 -25.98
N TRP A 465 -5.55 -10.61 -26.68
CA TRP A 465 -6.77 -9.85 -26.42
C TRP A 465 -6.84 -9.16 -25.05
N HIS A 466 -5.68 -8.90 -24.44
CA HIS A 466 -5.53 -8.28 -23.12
C HIS A 466 -4.90 -6.87 -23.23
N TYR A 467 -5.27 -5.96 -22.35
CA TYR A 467 -4.65 -4.64 -22.24
C TYR A 467 -4.68 -4.10 -20.80
N VAL A 468 -3.57 -3.57 -20.31
CA VAL A 468 -3.49 -2.87 -19.02
C VAL A 468 -3.24 -1.38 -19.26
N TYR A 469 -4.15 -0.56 -18.78
CA TYR A 469 -4.03 0.90 -18.70
C TYR A 469 -3.66 1.27 -17.26
N ASP A 470 -2.37 1.50 -17.01
CA ASP A 470 -1.89 1.95 -15.71
C ASP A 470 -1.82 3.49 -15.62
N ASN A 471 -1.60 4.02 -14.41
CA ASN A 471 -1.52 5.46 -14.10
C ASN A 471 -2.75 6.28 -14.56
N LEU A 472 -3.97 5.75 -14.45
CA LEU A 472 -5.19 6.53 -14.67
C LEU A 472 -5.44 7.49 -13.48
N PRO A 473 -5.49 8.82 -13.66
CA PRO A 473 -5.71 9.76 -12.55
C PRO A 473 -6.98 9.49 -11.74
N LYS A 474 -6.88 9.36 -10.40
CA LYS A 474 -8.09 9.29 -9.54
C LYS A 474 -8.81 10.63 -9.45
N TYR A 475 -8.08 11.74 -9.54
CA TYR A 475 -8.63 13.10 -9.45
C TYR A 475 -8.15 13.96 -10.63
N ASN A 476 -8.97 14.93 -11.04
CA ASN A 476 -8.56 15.97 -11.99
C ASN A 476 -7.85 17.13 -11.28
N ASN A 477 -7.31 18.08 -12.06
CA ASN A 477 -6.63 19.30 -11.59
C ASN A 477 -7.52 20.22 -10.70
N GLU A 478 -8.83 19.97 -10.59
CA GLU A 478 -9.76 20.69 -9.72
C GLU A 478 -10.10 19.90 -8.43
N GLY A 479 -9.49 18.73 -8.22
CA GLY A 479 -9.80 17.82 -7.11
C GLY A 479 -11.10 17.02 -7.26
N ARG A 480 -11.73 17.00 -8.45
CA ARG A 480 -12.90 16.15 -8.71
C ARG A 480 -12.47 14.72 -8.96
N GLU A 481 -13.11 13.78 -8.27
CA GLU A 481 -12.93 12.35 -8.50
C GLU A 481 -13.31 11.95 -9.93
N ILE A 482 -12.56 10.98 -10.46
CA ILE A 482 -12.76 10.38 -11.76
C ILE A 482 -13.10 8.89 -11.59
N PHE A 483 -14.22 8.50 -12.17
CA PHE A 483 -14.51 7.11 -12.48
C PHE A 483 -14.39 6.91 -13.99
N TYR A 484 -13.99 5.71 -14.41
CA TYR A 484 -13.77 5.43 -15.82
C TYR A 484 -14.95 4.67 -16.41
N ASP A 485 -15.03 4.57 -17.73
CA ASP A 485 -15.77 3.52 -18.42
C ASP A 485 -15.13 3.19 -19.77
N VAL A 486 -15.54 2.09 -20.41
CA VAL A 486 -15.02 1.70 -21.73
C VAL A 486 -16.13 1.52 -22.76
N THR A 487 -15.79 1.77 -24.01
CA THR A 487 -16.68 1.52 -25.15
C THR A 487 -15.87 0.88 -26.26
N GLU A 488 -16.21 -0.35 -26.65
CA GLU A 488 -15.65 -0.94 -27.86
C GLU A 488 -16.18 -0.17 -29.08
N LEU A 489 -15.27 0.21 -29.99
CA LEU A 489 -15.67 0.86 -31.24
C LEU A 489 -16.21 -0.19 -32.23
N PRO A 490 -17.10 0.19 -33.17
CA PRO A 490 -17.80 -0.76 -34.05
C PRO A 490 -16.88 -1.75 -34.79
N VAL A 491 -17.03 -3.03 -34.47
CA VAL A 491 -16.31 -4.13 -35.13
C VAL A 491 -17.17 -4.73 -36.24
N ALA A 492 -16.66 -4.71 -37.48
CA ALA A 492 -17.42 -5.17 -38.64
C ALA A 492 -17.79 -6.66 -38.54
N GLY A 493 -19.09 -6.97 -38.57
CA GLY A 493 -19.61 -8.34 -38.47
C GLY A 493 -19.96 -8.82 -37.07
N TYR A 494 -19.82 -7.96 -36.06
CA TYR A 494 -20.10 -8.25 -34.65
C TYR A 494 -21.07 -7.22 -34.05
N GLU A 495 -21.79 -7.57 -32.99
CA GLU A 495 -22.52 -6.59 -32.18
C GLU A 495 -21.55 -5.96 -31.15
N SER A 496 -21.48 -4.63 -31.09
CA SER A 496 -20.57 -3.95 -30.15
C SER A 496 -21.09 -3.99 -28.72
N THR A 497 -20.20 -4.31 -27.79
CA THR A 497 -20.51 -4.23 -26.36
C THR A 497 -20.10 -2.89 -25.73
N TYR A 498 -20.97 -2.41 -24.84
CA TYR A 498 -20.72 -1.25 -23.97
C TYR A 498 -20.75 -1.72 -22.53
N GLN A 499 -19.73 -1.37 -21.75
CA GLN A 499 -19.72 -1.60 -20.31
C GLN A 499 -19.46 -0.29 -19.56
N ARG A 500 -20.49 0.17 -18.86
CA ARG A 500 -20.35 1.20 -17.83
C ARG A 500 -19.78 0.52 -16.58
N MET A 501 -18.69 1.05 -16.04
CA MET A 501 -18.21 0.63 -14.73
C MET A 501 -19.23 1.05 -13.66
N ASN A 502 -19.37 0.27 -12.60
CA ASN A 502 -20.01 0.76 -11.38
C ASN A 502 -19.08 1.78 -10.69
N ASP A 503 -19.65 2.69 -9.91
CA ASP A 503 -18.95 3.75 -9.14
C ASP A 503 -18.28 3.18 -7.88
N ASP A 504 -17.66 2.00 -8.00
CA ASP A 504 -17.00 1.32 -6.89
C ASP A 504 -15.63 1.98 -6.64
N GLU A 505 -15.27 2.19 -5.37
CA GLU A 505 -14.05 2.89 -4.94
C GLU A 505 -12.75 2.07 -5.12
N VAL A 506 -12.74 1.17 -6.11
CA VAL A 506 -11.65 0.22 -6.36
C VAL A 506 -10.55 0.90 -7.19
N SER A 507 -9.31 0.64 -6.79
CA SER A 507 -8.11 1.20 -7.42
C SER A 507 -7.51 0.32 -8.51
N ASP A 508 -7.88 -0.96 -8.52
CA ASP A 508 -7.60 -1.93 -9.57
C ASP A 508 -8.93 -2.35 -10.21
N ILE A 509 -9.14 -1.99 -11.49
CA ILE A 509 -10.39 -2.22 -12.23
C ILE A 509 -10.14 -3.32 -13.27
N HIS A 510 -11.05 -4.29 -13.36
CA HIS A 510 -11.02 -5.35 -14.37
C HIS A 510 -12.31 -5.37 -15.19
N ILE A 511 -12.20 -5.50 -16.51
CA ILE A 511 -13.33 -5.47 -17.46
C ILE A 511 -13.17 -6.55 -18.53
N GLU A 512 -14.21 -7.35 -18.71
CA GLU A 512 -14.32 -8.31 -19.80
C GLU A 512 -15.29 -7.79 -20.88
N ILE A 513 -14.81 -7.43 -22.08
CA ILE A 513 -15.67 -7.15 -23.24
C ILE A 513 -15.81 -8.41 -24.11
N SER A 514 -16.98 -8.63 -24.72
CA SER A 514 -17.34 -9.88 -25.39
C SER A 514 -18.24 -9.63 -26.60
N ASN A 515 -17.97 -10.20 -27.77
CA ASN A 515 -18.87 -10.15 -28.94
C ASN A 515 -19.02 -11.50 -29.63
#